data_AF-A0A7J5X095-F1
#
_entry.id   AF-A0A7J5X095-F1
#
_cell.length_a   1.000
_cell.length_b   1.000
_cell.length_c   1.000
_cell.angle_alpha   90.00
_cell.angle_beta   90.00
_cell.angle_gamma   90.00
#
_symmetry.space_group_name_H-M   'P 1'
#
loop_
_entity.id
_entity.type
_entity.pdbx_description
1 polymer ?
#
loop_
_entity_poly.entity_id
_entity_poly.type
_entity_poly.pdbx_seq_one_letter_code
_entity_poly.pdbx_strand_id
1 'polypeptide(L)'
;MITTLPTSLGRLRTLFSETSPPTTLPAPGDYLITFVGPAPLKAVAPRAIALGGMRGWRGKRFAADGDAVNLVDDADGSLRELMPMQVTLEPSWLDGRPVIVCSYGQDGPMPWRWVRDEFRALDDRRLLGLTFAGGRWSARMAAPLLLTRA
;
A
#
# COMPACT_ATOMS: atom_id res chain seq x y z
N MET A 1 -20.22 -2.06 -7.07
CA MET A 1 -19.28 -1.32 -6.21
C MET A 1 -19.31 -1.92 -4.81
N ILE A 2 -18.17 -2.36 -4.27
CA ILE A 2 -18.07 -2.81 -2.87
C ILE A 2 -18.14 -1.57 -1.97
N THR A 3 -19.27 -1.34 -1.32
CA THR A 3 -19.49 -0.16 -0.45
C THR A 3 -18.89 -0.34 0.93
N THR A 4 -18.68 -1.58 1.39
CA THR A 4 -18.09 -1.88 2.70
C THR A 4 -17.04 -2.97 2.59
N LEU A 5 -15.84 -2.70 3.12
CA LEU A 5 -14.75 -3.66 3.13
C LEU A 5 -14.91 -4.66 4.29
N PRO A 6 -14.50 -5.93 4.09
CA PRO A 6 -14.43 -6.88 5.18
C PRO A 6 -13.49 -6.39 6.30
N THR A 7 -13.81 -6.72 7.55
CA THR A 7 -12.96 -6.39 8.71
C THR A 7 -11.99 -7.49 9.08
N SER A 8 -12.15 -8.72 8.56
CA SER A 8 -11.23 -9.83 8.84
C SER A 8 -10.04 -9.84 7.86
N LEU A 9 -8.84 -10.19 8.34
CA LEU A 9 -7.65 -10.37 7.49
C LEU A 9 -7.84 -11.44 6.42
N GLY A 10 -8.46 -12.58 6.79
CA GLY A 10 -8.74 -13.67 5.86
C GLY A 10 -9.58 -13.20 4.67
N ARG A 11 -10.72 -12.55 4.94
CA ARG A 11 -11.61 -12.06 3.87
C ARG A 11 -11.00 -10.92 3.06
N LEU A 12 -10.16 -10.06 3.64
CA LEU A 12 -9.45 -9.03 2.88
C LEU A 12 -8.43 -9.63 1.92
N ARG A 13 -7.70 -10.68 2.33
CA ARG A 13 -6.79 -11.41 1.43
C ARG A 13 -7.55 -12.17 0.35
N THR A 14 -8.67 -12.82 0.70
CA THR A 14 -9.55 -13.45 -0.30
C THR A 14 -10.03 -12.43 -1.32
N LEU A 15 -10.52 -11.27 -0.86
CA LEU A 15 -10.95 -10.19 -1.74
C LEU A 15 -9.81 -9.71 -2.64
N PHE A 16 -8.60 -9.49 -2.09
CA PHE A 16 -7.42 -9.15 -2.89
C PHE A 16 -7.14 -10.21 -3.96
N SER A 17 -7.20 -11.49 -3.61
CA SER A 17 -7.02 -12.58 -4.58
C SER A 17 -8.14 -12.69 -5.61
N GLU A 18 -9.35 -12.23 -5.33
CA GLU A 18 -10.49 -12.25 -6.26
C GLU A 18 -10.52 -11.05 -7.20
N THR A 19 -9.87 -9.93 -6.85
CA THR A 19 -9.81 -8.74 -7.71
C THR A 19 -9.10 -8.99 -9.05
N SER A 20 -9.51 -8.23 -10.06
CA SER A 20 -8.93 -8.29 -11.40
C SER A 20 -7.43 -7.95 -11.34
N PRO A 21 -6.56 -8.75 -11.99
CA PRO A 21 -5.14 -8.42 -12.09
C PRO A 21 -4.96 -7.12 -12.89
N PRO A 22 -4.13 -6.19 -12.42
CA PRO A 22 -3.85 -4.96 -13.15
C PRO A 22 -3.04 -5.27 -14.42
N THR A 23 -3.34 -4.54 -15.48
CA THR A 23 -2.58 -4.53 -16.74
C THR A 23 -1.84 -3.22 -16.97
N THR A 24 -2.08 -2.21 -16.14
CA THR A 24 -1.46 -0.88 -16.18
C THR A 24 -1.10 -0.42 -14.77
N LEU A 25 -0.19 0.56 -14.69
CA LEU A 25 0.11 1.26 -13.43
C LEU A 25 -1.08 2.15 -13.00
N PRO A 26 -1.14 2.58 -11.72
CA PRO A 26 -2.16 3.51 -11.25
C PRO A 26 -2.16 4.81 -12.04
N ALA A 27 -3.35 5.41 -12.19
CA ALA A 27 -3.44 6.76 -12.74
C ALA A 27 -2.68 7.75 -11.83
N PRO A 28 -1.95 8.72 -12.39
CA PRO A 28 -1.21 9.70 -11.59
C PRO A 28 -2.10 10.50 -10.63
N GLY A 29 -1.50 10.91 -9.52
CA GLY A 29 -2.12 11.76 -8.49
C GLY A 29 -2.01 11.18 -7.09
N ASP A 30 -2.72 11.83 -6.17
CA ASP A 30 -2.65 11.53 -4.74
C ASP A 30 -3.69 10.49 -4.35
N TYR A 31 -3.26 9.53 -3.55
CA TYR A 31 -4.10 8.47 -3.00
C TYR A 31 -3.95 8.44 -1.50
N LEU A 32 -5.07 8.65 -0.81
CA LEU A 32 -5.14 8.74 0.63
C LEU A 32 -5.31 7.37 1.28
N ILE A 33 -4.61 7.18 2.39
CA ILE A 33 -4.61 5.94 3.16
C ILE A 33 -5.88 5.80 4.01
N THR A 34 -6.42 4.59 4.03
CA THR A 34 -7.31 4.11 5.10
C THR A 34 -6.78 2.77 5.60
N PHE A 35 -6.51 2.67 6.90
CA PHE A 35 -6.16 1.41 7.53
C PHE A 35 -7.41 0.53 7.63
N VAL A 36 -7.37 -0.65 7.03
CA VAL A 36 -8.49 -1.60 7.00
C VAL A 36 -8.14 -2.90 7.73
N GLY A 37 -9.13 -3.74 7.98
CA GLY A 37 -8.96 -4.98 8.73
C GLY A 37 -9.31 -4.86 10.21
N PRO A 38 -8.83 -5.79 11.05
CA PRO A 38 -9.25 -5.90 12.44
C PRO A 38 -8.88 -4.67 13.25
N ALA A 39 -9.71 -4.29 14.21
CA ALA A 39 -9.48 -3.13 15.08
C ALA A 39 -8.07 -3.06 15.70
N PRO A 40 -7.51 -4.15 16.26
CA PRO A 40 -6.15 -4.13 16.80
C PRO A 40 -5.10 -3.76 15.76
N LEU A 41 -5.21 -4.29 14.53
CA LEU A 41 -4.29 -3.97 13.46
C LEU A 41 -4.36 -2.49 13.09
N LYS A 42 -5.58 -1.95 12.92
CA LYS A 42 -5.79 -0.53 12.60
C LYS A 42 -5.22 0.39 13.68
N ALA A 43 -5.20 -0.04 14.93
CA ALA A 43 -4.60 0.71 16.03
C ALA A 43 -3.06 0.65 16.01
N VAL A 44 -2.48 -0.50 15.67
CA VAL A 44 -1.02 -0.71 15.73
C VAL A 44 -0.31 -0.18 14.48
N ALA A 45 -0.88 -0.36 13.29
CA ALA A 45 -0.22 -0.04 12.02
C ALA A 45 0.27 1.42 11.92
N PRO A 46 -0.51 2.46 12.26
CA PRO A 46 -0.03 3.84 12.21
C PRO A 46 1.16 4.09 13.13
N ARG A 47 1.20 3.45 14.31
CA ARG A 47 2.28 3.59 15.29
C ARG A 47 3.55 2.92 14.80
N ALA A 48 3.45 1.72 14.25
CA ALA A 48 4.58 1.01 13.66
C ALA A 48 5.20 1.80 12.49
N ILE A 49 4.35 2.36 11.63
CA ILE A 49 4.76 3.23 10.51
C ILE A 49 5.45 4.51 11.01
N ALA A 50 4.92 5.12 12.07
CA ALA A 50 5.55 6.28 12.70
C ALA A 50 6.95 6.00 13.25
N LEU A 51 7.17 4.83 13.86
CA LEU A 51 8.49 4.39 14.34
C LEU A 51 9.49 4.19 13.20
N GLY A 52 9.02 3.87 11.99
CA GLY A 52 9.84 3.82 10.79
C GLY A 52 10.14 5.20 10.16
N GLY A 53 9.78 6.31 10.82
CA GLY A 53 10.03 7.66 10.31
C GLY A 53 8.93 8.24 9.41
N MET A 54 7.78 7.56 9.31
CA MET A 54 6.60 8.02 8.57
C MET A 54 5.46 8.43 9.51
N ARG A 55 5.76 9.20 10.56
CA ARG A 55 4.72 9.75 11.43
C ARG A 55 3.80 10.66 10.61
N GLY A 56 2.49 10.50 10.76
CA GLY A 56 1.51 11.30 10.01
C GLY A 56 1.38 10.86 8.55
N TRP A 57 1.68 9.60 8.22
CA TRP A 57 1.50 9.10 6.86
C TRP A 57 0.05 9.23 6.37
N ARG A 58 -0.12 9.91 5.24
CA ARG A 58 -1.39 10.25 4.60
C ARG A 58 -1.68 9.44 3.34
N GLY A 59 -0.67 8.83 2.74
CA GLY A 59 -0.83 8.00 1.56
C GLY A 59 0.33 8.12 0.58
N LYS A 60 0.03 8.02 -0.72
CA LYS A 60 1.04 8.00 -1.78
C LYS A 60 0.64 8.92 -2.93
N ARG A 61 1.63 9.51 -3.59
CA ARG A 61 1.47 10.18 -4.89
C ARG A 61 2.10 9.30 -5.95
N PHE A 62 1.33 8.93 -6.97
CA PHE A 62 1.81 8.20 -8.13
C PHE A 62 2.11 9.17 -9.27
N ALA A 63 3.25 9.00 -9.91
CA ALA A 63 3.65 9.74 -11.11
C ALA A 63 3.36 8.91 -12.38
N ALA A 64 3.49 9.55 -13.55
CA ALA A 64 3.18 8.94 -14.85
C ALA A 64 4.30 8.03 -15.38
N ASP A 65 5.51 8.19 -14.87
CA ASP A 65 6.76 7.53 -15.28
C ASP A 65 7.05 6.24 -14.50
N GLY A 66 6.15 5.82 -13.61
CA GLY A 66 6.35 4.64 -12.78
C GLY A 66 7.03 4.94 -11.45
N ASP A 67 7.10 6.21 -11.03
CA ASP A 67 7.53 6.58 -9.69
C ASP A 67 6.36 6.82 -8.74
N ALA A 68 6.63 6.68 -7.44
CA ALA A 68 5.73 7.14 -6.39
C ALA A 68 6.50 7.68 -5.19
N VAL A 69 5.86 8.53 -4.40
CA VAL A 69 6.39 9.01 -3.11
C VAL A 69 5.33 8.81 -2.03
N ASN A 70 5.76 8.65 -0.78
CA ASN A 70 4.84 8.72 0.35
C ASN A 70 4.54 10.17 0.70
N LEU A 71 3.29 10.44 1.07
CA LEU A 71 2.83 11.74 1.56
C LEU A 71 2.69 11.64 3.07
N VAL A 72 3.34 12.54 3.81
CA VAL A 72 3.22 12.64 5.27
C VAL A 72 2.82 14.06 5.66
N ASP A 73 2.11 14.20 6.78
CA ASP A 73 1.86 15.51 7.39
C ASP A 73 3.18 16.16 7.84
N ASP A 74 3.36 17.42 7.49
CA ASP A 74 4.43 18.28 8.04
C ASP A 74 3.94 19.01 9.31
N ALA A 75 4.87 19.64 10.03
CA ALA A 75 4.58 20.34 11.28
C ALA A 75 3.60 21.51 11.13
N ASP A 76 3.55 22.13 9.95
CA ASP A 76 2.63 23.23 9.61
C ASP A 76 1.30 22.75 9.00
N GLY A 77 1.09 21.43 8.89
CA GLY A 77 -0.11 20.83 8.30
C GLY A 77 -0.08 20.70 6.78
N SER A 78 1.01 21.10 6.11
CA SER A 78 1.22 20.81 4.69
C SER A 78 1.61 19.34 4.46
N LEU A 79 1.58 18.89 3.20
CA LEU A 79 2.04 17.55 2.83
C LEU A 79 3.50 17.60 2.39
N ARG A 80 4.32 16.75 3.01
CA ARG A 80 5.71 16.54 2.63
C ARG A 80 5.88 15.19 1.94
N GLU A 81 6.67 15.17 0.87
CA GLU A 81 7.03 13.95 0.16
C GLU A 81 8.19 13.22 0.86
N LEU A 82 8.12 11.90 0.87
CA LEU A 82 9.13 11.04 1.49
C LEU A 82 9.36 9.76 0.71
N MET A 83 10.62 9.33 0.72
CA MET A 83 11.07 7.99 0.32
C MET A 83 10.51 7.58 -1.05
N PRO A 84 11.16 8.02 -2.15
CA PRO A 84 10.79 7.62 -3.50
C PRO A 84 10.72 6.10 -3.62
N MET A 85 9.77 5.65 -4.43
CA MET A 85 9.45 4.27 -4.71
C MET A 85 9.36 4.07 -6.22
N GLN A 86 9.76 2.88 -6.66
CA GLN A 86 9.47 2.39 -7.99
C GLN A 86 8.13 1.69 -8.00
N VAL A 87 7.38 1.88 -9.08
CA VAL A 87 6.04 1.32 -9.31
C VAL A 87 6.09 0.38 -10.52
N THR A 88 5.89 -0.90 -10.26
CA THR A 88 6.03 -1.95 -11.29
C THR A 88 4.79 -2.86 -11.32
N LEU A 89 4.62 -3.61 -12.41
CA LEU A 89 3.70 -4.75 -12.46
C LEU A 89 4.49 -6.03 -12.25
N GLU A 90 4.17 -6.78 -11.20
CA GLU A 90 4.86 -8.02 -10.87
C GLU A 90 3.91 -9.10 -10.36
N PRO A 91 4.34 -10.38 -10.31
CA PRO A 91 3.61 -11.43 -9.61
C PRO A 91 3.48 -11.14 -8.10
N SER A 92 2.26 -11.29 -7.56
CA SER A 92 2.00 -11.14 -6.13
C SER A 92 2.76 -12.14 -5.28
N TRP A 93 3.22 -11.70 -4.11
CA TRP A 93 3.73 -12.59 -3.07
C TRP A 93 2.65 -13.45 -2.40
N LEU A 94 1.37 -13.06 -2.49
CA LEU A 94 0.25 -13.82 -1.93
C LEU A 94 -0.20 -14.96 -2.86
N ASP A 95 -0.44 -14.69 -4.14
CA ASP A 95 -1.10 -15.63 -5.06
C ASP A 95 -0.42 -15.78 -6.44
N GLY A 96 0.70 -15.09 -6.67
CA GLY A 96 1.45 -15.15 -7.92
C GLY A 96 0.78 -14.48 -9.12
N ARG A 97 -0.43 -13.93 -8.99
CA ARG A 97 -1.09 -13.19 -10.07
C ARG A 97 -0.59 -11.74 -10.12
N PRO A 98 -0.65 -11.04 -11.27
CA PRO A 98 -0.18 -9.67 -11.38
C PRO A 98 -0.74 -8.74 -10.29
N VAL A 99 0.10 -7.82 -9.84
CA VAL A 99 -0.19 -6.73 -8.90
C VAL A 99 0.62 -5.51 -9.27
N ILE A 100 0.14 -4.34 -8.88
CA ILE A 100 0.95 -3.13 -8.84
C ILE A 100 1.82 -3.22 -7.59
N VAL A 101 3.11 -3.01 -7.72
CA VAL A 101 4.06 -3.04 -6.60
C VAL A 101 4.59 -1.64 -6.37
N CYS A 102 4.64 -1.19 -5.12
CA CYS A 102 5.51 -0.09 -4.71
C CYS A 102 6.67 -0.65 -3.88
N SER A 103 7.90 -0.36 -4.32
CA SER A 103 9.13 -0.81 -3.66
C SER A 103 10.11 0.35 -3.52
N TYR A 104 10.81 0.40 -2.39
CA TYR A 104 11.87 1.38 -2.13
C TYR A 104 13.22 0.97 -2.75
N GLY A 105 13.29 -0.22 -3.36
CA GLY A 105 14.53 -0.80 -3.88
C GLY A 105 15.50 -1.24 -2.78
N GLN A 106 16.58 -1.92 -3.18
CA GLN A 106 17.59 -2.42 -2.24
C GLN A 106 18.37 -1.31 -1.54
N ASP A 107 18.47 -0.14 -2.18
CA ASP A 107 19.15 1.05 -1.67
C ASP A 107 18.25 1.93 -0.80
N GLY A 108 16.96 1.59 -0.67
CA GLY A 108 16.00 2.34 0.13
C GLY A 108 16.38 2.42 1.62
N PRO A 109 15.80 3.35 2.41
CA PRO A 109 16.09 3.47 3.83
C PRO A 109 15.68 2.19 4.59
N MET A 110 16.40 1.84 5.65
CA MET A 110 15.96 0.76 6.55
C MET A 110 14.87 1.28 7.50
N PRO A 111 13.82 0.49 7.79
CA PRO A 111 13.57 -0.88 7.31
C PRO A 111 12.83 -0.97 5.96
N TRP A 112 12.48 0.16 5.35
CA TRP A 112 11.62 0.26 4.16
C TRP A 112 12.15 -0.46 2.92
N ARG A 113 13.47 -0.63 2.75
CA ARG A 113 14.03 -1.47 1.66
C ARG A 113 13.53 -2.93 1.64
N TRP A 114 13.01 -3.43 2.76
CA TRP A 114 12.41 -4.76 2.87
C TRP A 114 10.89 -4.73 2.81
N VAL A 115 10.29 -3.54 2.76
CA VAL A 115 8.84 -3.36 2.68
C VAL A 115 8.45 -3.30 1.22
N ARG A 116 7.38 -4.04 0.90
CA ARG A 116 6.77 -4.09 -0.42
C ARG A 116 5.28 -3.89 -0.25
N ASP A 117 4.73 -2.87 -0.89
CA ASP A 117 3.28 -2.71 -0.97
C ASP A 117 2.79 -3.30 -2.29
N GLU A 118 1.80 -4.18 -2.25
CA GLU A 118 1.15 -4.72 -3.45
C GLU A 118 -0.30 -4.26 -3.53
N PHE A 119 -0.77 -3.89 -4.73
CA PHE A 119 -2.08 -3.31 -4.94
C PHE A 119 -2.83 -3.97 -6.10
N ARG A 120 -4.16 -4.02 -5.95
CA ARG A 120 -5.11 -4.27 -7.03
C ARG A 120 -6.28 -3.30 -6.94
N ALA A 121 -6.86 -2.96 -8.09
CA ALA A 121 -8.01 -2.09 -8.15
C ALA A 121 -9.27 -2.80 -7.62
N LEU A 122 -9.97 -2.15 -6.70
CA LEU A 122 -11.36 -2.49 -6.35
C LEU A 122 -12.33 -1.82 -7.31
N ASP A 123 -11.95 -0.63 -7.80
CA ASP A 123 -12.62 0.17 -8.82
C ASP A 123 -11.67 1.29 -9.29
N ASP A 124 -12.19 2.21 -10.10
CA ASP A 124 -11.43 3.31 -10.74
C ASP A 124 -10.76 4.28 -9.75
N ARG A 125 -11.18 4.31 -8.47
CA ARG A 125 -10.63 5.24 -7.48
C ARG A 125 -9.97 4.55 -6.29
N ARG A 126 -10.18 3.25 -6.11
CA ARG A 126 -9.76 2.53 -4.89
C ARG A 126 -8.85 1.36 -5.20
N LEU A 127 -7.71 1.33 -4.53
CA LEU A 127 -6.77 0.22 -4.57
C LEU A 127 -6.76 -0.51 -3.23
N LEU A 128 -7.08 -1.80 -3.23
CA LEU A 128 -6.85 -2.66 -2.07
C LEU A 128 -5.37 -3.07 -2.07
N GLY A 129 -4.71 -2.79 -0.96
CA GLY A 129 -3.30 -3.05 -0.76
C GLY A 129 -3.03 -4.13 0.28
N LEU A 130 -1.90 -4.81 0.11
CA LEU A 130 -1.26 -5.64 1.12
C LEU A 130 0.20 -5.20 1.27
N THR A 131 0.59 -4.81 2.47
CA THR A 131 1.98 -4.50 2.82
C THR A 131 2.67 -5.75 3.32
N PHE A 132 3.79 -6.10 2.69
CA PHE A 132 4.67 -7.19 3.05
C PHE A 132 5.98 -6.64 3.61
N ALA A 133 6.59 -7.37 4.54
CA ALA A 133 7.91 -7.06 5.07
C ALA A 133 8.82 -8.29 4.96
N GLY A 134 10.00 -8.12 4.36
CA GLY A 134 10.96 -9.18 4.12
C GLY A 134 10.75 -9.84 2.76
N GLY A 135 10.01 -10.96 2.72
CA GLY A 135 9.88 -11.79 1.52
C GLY A 135 8.52 -12.49 1.37
N ARG A 136 8.38 -13.36 0.37
CA ARG A 136 7.14 -14.12 0.06
C ARG A 136 6.58 -14.90 1.26
N TRP A 137 7.45 -15.35 2.16
CA TRP A 137 7.08 -16.03 3.40
C TRP A 137 6.19 -15.18 4.33
N SER A 138 6.21 -13.86 4.18
CA SER A 138 5.42 -12.91 5.00
C SER A 138 3.93 -12.84 4.61
N ALA A 139 3.49 -13.55 3.56
CA ALA A 139 2.12 -13.45 3.05
C ALA A 139 1.02 -13.72 4.10
N ARG A 140 1.32 -14.54 5.12
CA ARG A 140 0.37 -14.79 6.22
C ARG A 140 0.18 -13.58 7.15
N MET A 141 1.15 -12.68 7.20
CA MET A 141 1.17 -11.48 8.05
C MET A 141 0.98 -10.18 7.27
N ALA A 142 0.78 -10.25 5.95
CA ALA A 142 0.63 -9.06 5.13
C ALA A 142 -0.49 -8.15 5.65
N ALA A 143 -0.16 -6.89 5.91
CA ALA A 143 -1.07 -5.94 6.51
C ALA A 143 -1.93 -5.29 5.43
N PRO A 144 -3.27 -5.41 5.48
CA PRO A 144 -4.13 -4.80 4.49
C PRO A 144 -4.28 -3.31 4.70
N LEU A 145 -4.40 -2.59 3.59
CA LEU A 145 -4.65 -1.16 3.55
C LEU A 145 -5.47 -0.79 2.33
N LEU A 146 -6.11 0.38 2.35
CA LEU A 146 -6.85 0.91 1.23
C LEU A 146 -6.25 2.24 0.82
N LEU A 147 -6.02 2.43 -0.48
CA LEU A 147 -5.69 3.71 -1.07
C LEU A 147 -6.90 4.23 -1.86
N THR A 148 -7.30 5.47 -1.61
CA THR A 148 -8.41 6.12 -2.32
C THR A 148 -7.90 7.38 -3.00
N ARG A 149 -8.08 7.48 -4.31
CA ARG A 149 -7.71 8.65 -5.10
C ARG A 149 -8.44 9.90 -4.60
N ALA A 150 -7.70 10.95 -4.25
CA ALA A 150 -8.24 12.26 -3.85
C ALA A 150 -9.14 12.85 -4.94
#